data_AF-A0A6M0L912-F1
#
_entry.id   AF-A0A6M0L912-F1
#
_cell.length_a   1.000
_cell.length_b   1.000
_cell.length_c   1.000
_cell.angle_alpha   90.00
_cell.angle_beta   90.00
_cell.angle_gamma   90.00
#
_symmetry.space_group_name_H-M   'P 1'
#
loop_
_entity.id
_entity.type
_entity.pdbx_description
1 polymer ?
#
loop_
_entity_poly.entity_id
_entity_poly.type
_entity_poly.pdbx_seq_one_letter_code
_entity_poly.pdbx_strand_id
1 'polypeptide(L)' 'ESTGVPQLTVPQLAKYKIFFPKSLDEEEKIGSYFRDLDHLIALHQRKLEKLKNLKKAYLNELFV' A
#
# COMPACT_ATOMS: atom_id res chain seq x y z
N GLU A 1 -33.48 1.04 -9.76
CA GLU A 1 -32.69 -0.21 -9.78
C GLU A 1 -31.77 -0.20 -8.57
N SER A 2 -31.91 -1.18 -7.68
CA SER A 2 -31.11 -1.31 -6.46
C SER A 2 -30.03 -2.36 -6.72
N THR A 3 -28.85 -1.92 -7.18
CA THR A 3 -27.67 -2.79 -7.14
C THR A 3 -27.29 -2.91 -5.67
N GLY A 4 -27.33 -4.13 -5.10
CA GLY A 4 -27.01 -4.41 -3.69
C GLY A 4 -25.56 -4.14 -3.27
N VAL A 5 -24.85 -3.27 -3.99
CA VAL A 5 -23.49 -2.84 -3.68
C VAL A 5 -23.59 -1.62 -2.77
N PRO A 6 -23.12 -1.70 -1.51
CA PRO A 6 -23.04 -0.53 -0.66
C PRO A 6 -22.12 0.51 -1.31
N GLN A 7 -22.71 1.63 -1.73
CA GLN A 7 -21.98 2.77 -2.28
C GLN A 7 -21.64 3.76 -1.17
N LEU A 8 -20.37 4.16 -1.12
CA LEU A 8 -19.91 5.24 -0.25
C LEU A 8 -20.23 6.58 -0.92
N THR A 9 -21.25 7.27 -0.42
CA THR A 9 -21.70 8.56 -0.94
C THR A 9 -21.04 9.73 -0.21
N VAL A 10 -20.91 10.88 -0.88
CA VAL A 10 -20.35 12.11 -0.28
C VAL A 10 -21.04 12.52 1.03
N PRO A 11 -22.39 12.44 1.16
CA PRO A 11 -23.06 12.73 2.42
C PRO A 11 -22.78 11.71 3.54
N GLN A 12 -22.39 10.47 3.20
CA GLN A 12 -21.94 9.49 4.18
C GLN A 12 -20.51 9.78 4.63
N LEU A 13 -19.61 10.12 3.71
CA LEU A 13 -18.23 10.55 3.99
C LEU A 13 -18.19 11.70 5.01
N ALA A 14 -19.06 12.70 4.85
CA ALA A 14 -19.14 13.85 5.77
C ALA A 14 -19.57 13.49 7.20
N LYS A 15 -20.17 12.31 7.42
CA LYS A 15 -20.61 11.85 8.75
C LYS A 15 -19.53 11.10 9.52
N TYR A 16 -18.43 10.71 8.86
CA TYR A 16 -17.35 10.01 9.54
C TYR A 16 -16.56 10.97 10.43
N LYS A 17 -16.45 10.61 11.71
CA LYS A 17 -15.53 11.29 12.62
C LYS A 17 -14.13 10.76 12.33
N ILE A 18 -13.26 11.65 11.88
CA ILE A 18 -11.84 11.38 11.69
C ILE A 18 -11.03 12.06 12.80
N PHE A 19 -9.94 11.43 13.21
CA PHE A 19 -9.02 11.96 14.20
C PHE A 19 -7.70 12.26 13.52
N PHE A 20 -7.17 13.45 13.78
CA PHE A 20 -5.88 13.90 13.29
C PHE A 20 -5.12 14.56 14.44
N PRO A 21 -3.78 14.56 14.38
CA PRO A 21 -2.95 15.29 15.34
C PRO A 21 -3.33 16.77 15.39
N LYS A 22 -3.26 17.40 16.56
CA LYS A 22 -3.51 18.85 16.66
C LYS A 22 -2.37 19.69 16.10
N SER A 23 -1.17 19.11 16.03
CA SER A 23 0.03 19.76 15.52
C SER A 23 0.30 19.30 14.09
N LEU A 24 0.46 20.26 13.17
CA LEU A 24 0.87 19.96 11.80
C LEU A 24 2.25 19.30 11.72
N ASP A 25 3.16 19.65 12.63
CA ASP A 25 4.49 19.03 12.71
C ASP A 25 4.40 17.54 13.11
N GLU A 26 3.45 17.18 13.97
CA GLU A 26 3.20 15.78 14.33
C GLU A 26 2.60 15.01 13.15
N GLU A 27 1.61 15.60 12.46
CA GLU A 27 1.00 15.02 11.26
C GLU A 27 2.04 14.78 10.15
N GLU A 28 2.93 15.74 9.90
CA GLU A 28 3.98 15.62 8.91
C GLU A 28 4.98 14.52 9.26
N LYS A 29 5.40 14.42 10.52
CA LYS A 29 6.30 13.36 11.00
C LYS A 29 5.68 11.98 10.84
N ILE A 30 4.41 11.83 11.25
CA ILE A 30 3.67 10.57 11.08
C ILE A 30 3.54 10.23 9.59
N GLY A 31 3.16 11.20 8.77
CA GLY A 31 3.03 11.02 7.33
C GLY A 31 4.34 10.61 6.64
N SER A 32 5.46 11.25 7.01
CA SER A 32 6.79 10.88 6.52
C SER A 32 7.17 9.46 6.93
N TYR A 33 6.92 9.08 8.18
CA TYR A 33 7.22 7.74 8.67
C TYR A 33 6.48 6.65 7.87
N PHE A 34 5.18 6.83 7.61
CA PHE A 34 4.42 5.88 6.79
C PHE A 34 4.89 5.86 5.33
N ARG A 35 5.28 7.00 4.77
CA ARG A 35 5.86 7.06 3.43
C ARG A 35 7.15 6.26 3.33
N ASP A 36 8.01 6.35 4.34
CA ASP A 36 9.25 5.58 4.39
C ASP A 36 8.96 4.07 4.49
N LEU A 37 7.96 3.67 5.26
CA LEU A 37 7.50 2.28 5.32
C LEU A 37 6.98 1.79 3.96
N ASP A 38 6.16 2.59 3.27
CA ASP A 38 5.67 2.24 1.94
C ASP A 38 6.83 2.06 0.93
N HIS A 39 7.81 2.95 0.97
CA HIS A 39 9.03 2.83 0.16
C HIS A 39 9.81 1.56 0.48
N LEU A 40 9.94 1.22 1.77
CA LEU A 40 10.63 0.02 2.21
C LEU A 40 9.91 -1.24 1.72
N ILE A 41 8.58 -1.30 1.85
CA ILE A 41 7.75 -2.41 1.35
C ILE A 41 7.92 -2.55 -0.17
N ALA A 42 7.81 -1.45 -0.92
CA ALA A 42 7.97 -1.47 -2.37
C ALA A 42 9.38 -1.94 -2.81
N LEU A 43 10.42 -1.56 -2.07
CA LEU A 43 11.78 -2.03 -2.32
C LEU A 43 11.93 -3.54 -2.09
N HIS A 44 11.36 -4.06 -0.99
CA HIS A 44 11.38 -5.48 -0.70
C HIS A 44 10.58 -6.30 -1.71
N GLN A 45 9.43 -5.78 -2.15
CA GLN A 45 8.62 -6.44 -3.18
C GLN A 45 9.37 -6.55 -4.52
N ARG A 46 10.05 -5.48 -4.95
CA ARG A 46 10.89 -5.50 -6.16
C ARG A 46 12.04 -6.51 -6.04
N LYS A 47 12.70 -6.57 -4.88
CA LYS A 47 13.77 -7.55 -4.62
C LYS A 47 13.23 -8.98 -4.68
N LEU A 48 12.07 -9.24 -4.06
CA LEU A 48 11.42 -10.55 -4.07
C LEU A 48 11.10 -10.99 -5.51
N GLU A 49 10.48 -10.14 -6.32
CA GLU A 49 10.16 -10.46 -7.71
C GLU A 49 11.43 -10.73 -8.54
N LYS A 50 12.50 -9.95 -8.34
CA LYS A 50 13.79 -10.22 -9.00
C LYS A 50 14.33 -11.60 -8.63
N LEU A 51 14.29 -11.97 -7.36
CA LEU A 51 14.76 -13.29 -6.90
C LEU A 51 13.90 -14.43 -7.45
N LYS A 52 12.58 -14.26 -7.52
CA LYS A 52 11.69 -15.24 -8.15
C LYS A 52 12.02 -15.43 -9.64
N ASN A 53 12.29 -14.34 -10.36
CA ASN A 53 12.64 -14.42 -11.77
C ASN A 53 14.00 -15.09 -12.00
N LEU A 54 15.00 -14.78 -11.18
CA LEU A 54 16.30 -15.47 -11.23
C LEU A 54 16.16 -16.96 -10.94
N LYS A 55 15.41 -17.33 -9.90
CA LYS A 55 15.12 -18.73 -9.57
C LYS A 55 14.48 -19.46 -10.76
N LYS A 56 13.51 -18.84 -11.43
CA LYS A 56 12.88 -19.41 -12.64
C LYS A 56 13.88 -19.58 -13.78
N ALA A 57 14.71 -18.57 -14.04
CA ALA A 57 15.72 -18.64 -15.10
C ALA A 57 16.72 -19.78 -14.85
N TYR A 58 17.27 -19.89 -13.64
CA TYR A 58 18.19 -20.98 -13.31
C TYR A 58 17.55 -22.36 -13.36
N LEU A 59 16.29 -22.49 -12.92
CA LEU A 59 15.58 -23.77 -13.05
C LEU A 59 15.35 -24.14 -14.52
N ASN A 60 15.08 -23.17 -15.39
CA ASN A 60 14.99 -23.45 -16.83
C ASN A 60 16.35 -23.92 -17.38
N GLU A 61 17.45 -23.25 -17.04
CA GLU A 61 18.80 -23.65 -17.49
C GLU A 61 19.25 -25.02 -16.96
N LEU A 62 18.75 -25.45 -15.79
CA LEU A 62 19.12 -26.72 -15.18
C LEU A 62 18.33 -27.92 -15.70
N PHE A 63 17.11 -27.72 -16.20
CA PHE A 63 16.16 -28.80 -16.49
C PHE A 63 15.60 -28.79 -17.93
N VAL A 64 15.93 -27.79 -18.75
CA VAL A 64 15.59 -27.71 -20.18
C VAL A 64 16.89 -27.64 -20.97
#